data_AF-A0A1X7VSR8-F1
#
_entry.id   AF-A0A1X7VSR8-F1
#
_cell.length_a   1.000
_cell.length_b   1.000
_cell.length_c   1.000
_cell.angle_alpha   90.00
_cell.angle_beta   90.00
_cell.angle_gamma   90.00
#
_symmetry.space_group_name_H-M   'P 1'
#
loop_
_entity.id
_entity.type
_entity.pdbx_description
1 polymer ?
#
loop_
_entity_poly.entity_id
_entity_poly.type
_entity_poly.pdbx_seq_one_letter_code
_entity_poly.pdbx_strand_id
1 'polypeptide(L)'
;MHQGHKICRVTFLKLQACGKSMFEEIMENYRMNGLIPRVHGNAGKTPSHALTYHDILRVVAFIRNYAEVHGISLPRRTPGMKSYENKKFLPCNTSKRQVYLEYAESCEGLNVKACAETCCGDATCLVLKK
;
A
#
# COMPACT_ATOMS: atom_id res chain seq x y z
N MET A 1 -11.59 -12.40 34.09
CA MET A 1 -11.22 -11.99 35.46
C MET A 1 -10.21 -10.87 35.36
N HIS A 2 -10.21 -9.92 36.28
CA HIS A 2 -9.20 -8.87 36.37
C HIS A 2 -8.67 -8.87 37.81
N GLN A 3 -7.36 -9.08 37.98
CA GLN A 3 -6.74 -9.21 39.31
C GLN A 3 -7.48 -10.19 40.24
N GLY A 4 -7.79 -11.39 39.75
CA GLY A 4 -8.50 -12.42 40.52
C GLY A 4 -10.01 -12.21 40.70
N HIS A 5 -10.56 -11.05 40.31
CA HIS A 5 -11.98 -10.75 40.46
C HIS A 5 -12.77 -11.08 39.18
N LYS A 6 -13.98 -11.64 39.36
CA LYS A 6 -14.93 -11.83 38.26
C LYS A 6 -15.47 -10.47 37.84
N ILE A 7 -15.40 -10.19 36.56
CA ILE A 7 -15.91 -8.95 35.95
C ILE A 7 -16.84 -9.31 34.81
N CYS A 8 -17.86 -8.47 34.58
CA CYS A 8 -18.80 -8.70 33.48
C CYS A 8 -18.10 -8.49 32.13
N ARG A 9 -18.66 -9.10 31.08
CA ARG A 9 -18.10 -9.06 29.73
C ARG A 9 -17.93 -7.62 29.23
N VAL A 10 -18.91 -6.76 29.45
CA VAL A 10 -18.88 -5.36 28.98
C VAL A 10 -17.70 -4.59 29.60
N THR A 11 -17.49 -4.74 30.91
CA THR A 11 -16.37 -4.10 31.61
C THR A 11 -15.03 -4.64 31.13
N PHE A 12 -14.92 -5.95 30.92
CA PHE A 12 -13.70 -6.55 30.37
C PHE A 12 -13.33 -5.98 28.99
N LEU A 13 -14.31 -5.88 28.09
CA LEU A 13 -14.09 -5.34 26.74
C LEU A 13 -13.62 -3.88 26.77
N LYS A 14 -14.20 -3.07 27.65
CA LYS A 14 -13.78 -1.67 27.84
C LYS A 14 -12.36 -1.57 28.39
N LEU A 15 -12.02 -2.36 29.41
CA LEU A 15 -10.68 -2.37 30.02
C LEU A 15 -9.59 -2.81 29.04
N GLN A 16 -9.91 -3.72 28.12
CA GLN A 16 -8.98 -4.23 27.10
C GLN A 16 -9.06 -3.49 25.76
N ALA A 17 -9.86 -2.42 25.68
CA ALA A 17 -10.13 -1.68 24.44
C ALA A 17 -10.46 -2.61 23.25
N CYS A 18 -11.23 -3.67 23.51
CA CYS A 18 -11.53 -4.72 22.54
C CYS A 18 -12.99 -4.66 22.09
N GLY A 19 -13.22 -4.70 20.78
CA GLY A 19 -14.58 -4.73 20.21
C GLY A 19 -15.31 -6.05 20.49
N LYS A 20 -16.64 -6.01 20.52
CA LYS A 20 -17.48 -7.21 20.77
C LYS A 20 -17.22 -8.32 19.75
N SER A 21 -17.18 -7.97 18.46
CA SER A 21 -16.96 -8.89 17.34
C SER A 21 -15.58 -9.53 17.43
N MET A 22 -14.53 -8.69 17.56
CA MET A 22 -13.14 -9.14 17.74
C MET A 22 -13.00 -10.12 18.90
N PHE A 23 -13.66 -9.85 20.03
CA PHE A 23 -13.62 -10.75 21.17
C PHE A 23 -14.30 -12.09 20.92
N GLU A 24 -15.48 -12.11 20.27
CA GLU A 24 -16.18 -13.35 19.91
C GLU A 24 -15.33 -14.20 18.96
N GLU A 25 -14.72 -13.54 18.00
CA GLU A 25 -13.77 -14.08 17.04
C GLU A 25 -12.51 -14.70 17.68
N ILE A 26 -11.95 -14.04 18.70
CA ILE A 26 -10.81 -14.55 19.48
C ILE A 26 -11.25 -15.76 20.32
N MET A 27 -12.41 -15.68 20.98
CA MET A 27 -12.94 -16.77 21.79
C MET A 27 -13.26 -18.00 20.96
N GLU A 28 -13.77 -17.83 19.75
CA GLU A 28 -14.05 -18.94 18.84
C GLU A 28 -12.76 -19.61 18.38
N ASN A 29 -11.75 -18.83 17.98
CA ASN A 29 -10.43 -19.38 17.65
C ASN A 29 -9.81 -20.12 18.85
N TYR A 30 -9.94 -19.57 20.05
CA TYR A 30 -9.44 -20.21 21.27
C TYR A 30 -10.14 -21.55 21.54
N ARG A 31 -11.45 -21.64 21.32
CA ARG A 31 -12.20 -22.89 21.50
C ARG A 31 -11.80 -23.96 20.49
N MET A 32 -11.57 -23.57 19.25
CA MET A 32 -11.25 -24.50 18.16
C MET A 32 -9.79 -24.91 18.14
N ASN A 33 -8.86 -23.98 18.39
CA ASN A 33 -7.43 -24.15 18.17
C ASN A 33 -6.58 -24.02 19.45
N GLY A 34 -7.17 -23.66 20.59
CA GLY A 34 -6.44 -23.40 21.84
C GLY A 34 -5.68 -22.07 21.85
N LEU A 35 -4.59 -22.01 22.62
CA LEU A 35 -3.73 -20.83 22.78
C LEU A 35 -2.76 -20.64 21.59
N ILE A 36 -3.30 -20.66 20.38
CA ILE A 36 -2.53 -20.44 19.15
C ILE A 36 -2.86 -19.04 18.60
N PRO A 37 -1.84 -18.21 18.27
CA PRO A 37 -2.07 -16.94 17.59
C PRO A 37 -2.89 -17.15 16.32
N ARG A 38 -3.90 -16.31 16.11
CA ARG A 38 -4.69 -16.36 14.89
C ARG A 38 -3.79 -16.10 13.69
N VAL A 39 -3.78 -17.02 12.74
CA VAL A 39 -3.14 -16.83 11.44
C VAL A 39 -4.21 -16.40 10.44
N HIS A 40 -3.96 -15.31 9.69
CA HIS A 40 -4.88 -14.90 8.62
C HIS A 40 -4.91 -16.00 7.55
N GLY A 41 -6.08 -16.31 6.99
CA GLY A 41 -6.20 -17.25 5.86
C GLY A 41 -5.38 -16.93 4.59
N ASN A 42 -4.85 -15.70 4.49
CA ASN A 42 -3.96 -15.24 3.42
C ASN A 42 -2.48 -15.28 3.83
N ALA A 43 -2.15 -15.67 5.07
CA ALA A 43 -0.77 -15.81 5.50
C ALA A 43 -0.04 -16.83 4.61
N GLY A 44 1.10 -16.43 4.07
CA GLY A 44 1.90 -17.24 3.16
C GLY A 44 1.30 -17.43 1.75
N LYS A 45 0.15 -16.83 1.45
CA LYS A 45 -0.48 -16.89 0.11
C LYS A 45 -0.28 -15.57 -0.62
N THR A 46 0.15 -15.67 -1.87
CA THR A 46 0.21 -14.51 -2.76
C THR A 46 -1.21 -14.24 -3.29
N PRO A 47 -1.73 -13.01 -3.19
CA PRO A 47 -3.02 -12.65 -3.77
C PRO A 47 -3.07 -12.97 -5.28
N SER A 48 -4.22 -13.38 -5.79
CA SER A 48 -4.44 -13.60 -7.24
C SER A 48 -4.19 -12.36 -8.11
N HIS A 49 -4.25 -11.18 -7.49
CA HIS A 49 -4.05 -9.89 -8.14
C HIS A 49 -2.72 -9.24 -7.76
N ALA A 50 -1.78 -10.00 -7.20
CA ALA A 50 -0.44 -9.50 -6.93
C ALA A 50 0.27 -9.18 -8.26
N LEU A 51 1.04 -8.09 -8.26
CA LEU A 51 1.85 -7.73 -9.41
C LEU A 51 3.02 -8.72 -9.56
N THR A 52 3.29 -9.12 -10.80
CA THR A 52 4.48 -9.94 -11.07
C THR A 52 5.74 -9.07 -11.02
N TYR A 53 6.90 -9.70 -10.86
CA TYR A 53 8.18 -9.00 -10.94
C TYR A 53 8.36 -8.25 -12.26
N HIS A 54 7.89 -8.83 -13.37
CA HIS A 54 7.94 -8.19 -14.69
C HIS A 54 7.05 -6.94 -14.78
N ASP A 55 5.87 -6.97 -14.14
CA ASP A 55 4.99 -5.80 -14.08
C ASP A 55 5.64 -4.66 -13.29
N ILE A 56 6.26 -4.99 -12.15
CA ILE A 56 7.03 -4.03 -11.35
C ILE A 56 8.16 -3.40 -12.18
N LEU A 57 8.97 -4.22 -12.86
CA LEU A 57 10.07 -3.73 -13.68
C LEU A 57 9.58 -2.81 -14.81
N ARG A 58 8.46 -3.15 -15.44
CA ARG A 58 7.85 -2.34 -16.49
C ARG A 58 7.41 -0.97 -15.96
N VAL A 59 6.72 -0.94 -14.83
CA VAL A 59 6.30 0.32 -14.18
C VAL A 59 7.53 1.16 -13.81
N VAL A 60 8.56 0.55 -13.24
CA VAL A 60 9.81 1.25 -12.91
C VAL A 60 10.49 1.81 -14.15
N ALA A 61 10.56 1.05 -15.24
CA ALA A 61 11.13 1.50 -16.51
C ALA A 61 10.33 2.67 -17.09
N PHE A 62 9.00 2.59 -17.09
CA PHE A 62 8.13 3.68 -17.52
C PHE A 62 8.38 4.95 -16.71
N ILE A 63 8.36 4.87 -15.36
CA ILE A 63 8.56 6.04 -14.49
C ILE A 63 9.93 6.68 -14.72
N ARG A 64 10.99 5.87 -14.89
CA ARG A 64 12.34 6.37 -15.18
C ARG A 64 12.37 7.11 -16.52
N ASN A 65 11.86 6.48 -17.58
CA ASN A 65 11.84 7.07 -18.91
C ASN A 65 11.00 8.37 -18.93
N TYR A 66 9.84 8.35 -18.28
CA TYR A 66 8.99 9.53 -18.15
C TYR A 66 9.70 10.68 -17.43
N ALA A 67 10.39 10.38 -16.33
CA ALA A 67 11.16 11.36 -15.58
C ALA A 67 12.39 11.88 -16.34
N GLU A 68 13.01 11.08 -17.22
CA GLU A 68 14.08 11.56 -18.11
C GLU A 68 13.56 12.57 -19.14
N VAL A 69 12.40 12.30 -19.77
CA VAL A 69 11.86 13.15 -20.84
C VAL A 69 11.15 14.39 -20.29
N HIS A 70 10.35 14.24 -19.24
CA HIS A 70 9.45 15.29 -18.74
C HIS A 70 9.88 15.84 -17.37
N GLY A 71 10.81 15.21 -16.67
CA GLY A 71 11.17 15.60 -15.32
C GLY A 71 11.92 16.93 -15.26
N ILE A 72 11.45 17.85 -14.44
CA ILE A 72 12.13 19.12 -14.17
C ILE A 72 13.13 18.91 -13.04
N SER A 73 14.41 19.17 -13.31
CA SER A 73 15.46 19.17 -12.30
C SER A 73 15.55 20.54 -11.64
N LEU A 74 15.86 20.58 -10.34
CA LEU A 74 16.05 21.86 -9.66
C LEU A 74 17.32 22.55 -10.18
N PRO A 75 17.25 23.81 -10.62
CA PRO A 75 18.39 24.52 -11.18
C PRO A 75 19.45 24.93 -10.12
N ARG A 76 19.16 24.78 -8.82
CA ARG A 76 20.04 25.30 -7.75
C ARG A 76 20.08 24.38 -6.53
N ARG A 77 21.28 24.20 -5.97
CA ARG A 77 21.49 23.63 -4.63
C ARG A 77 20.95 24.61 -3.58
N THR A 78 19.86 24.25 -2.92
CA THR A 78 19.40 24.97 -1.73
C THR A 78 20.33 24.61 -0.56
N PRO A 79 21.04 25.57 0.07
CA PRO A 79 21.87 25.28 1.23
C PRO A 79 21.05 24.58 2.33
N GLY A 80 21.51 23.43 2.82
CA GLY A 80 20.83 22.66 3.87
C GLY A 80 20.03 21.44 3.39
N MET A 81 19.80 21.26 2.08
CA MET A 81 19.07 20.09 1.57
C MET A 81 19.95 19.15 0.74
N LYS A 82 20.55 18.16 1.41
CA LYS A 82 21.40 17.13 0.77
C LYS A 82 20.64 16.12 -0.12
N SER A 83 19.31 16.05 -0.02
CA SER A 83 18.51 14.94 -0.57
C SER A 83 17.83 15.20 -1.91
N TYR A 84 18.01 16.37 -2.53
CA TYR A 84 17.27 16.77 -3.74
C TYR A 84 18.06 16.67 -5.04
N GLU A 85 19.35 16.36 -4.97
CA GLU A 85 20.25 16.36 -6.13
C GLU A 85 19.82 15.37 -7.23
N ASN A 86 19.07 14.31 -6.87
CA ASN A 86 18.55 13.29 -7.79
C ASN A 86 17.02 13.27 -7.90
N LYS A 87 16.32 14.29 -7.41
CA LYS A 87 14.85 14.35 -7.47
C LYS A 87 14.42 15.13 -8.71
N LYS A 88 13.63 14.47 -9.56
CA LYS A 88 12.96 15.09 -10.70
C LYS A 88 11.51 15.38 -10.34
N PHE A 89 11.05 16.58 -10.67
CA PHE A 89 9.69 17.02 -10.42
C PHE A 89 8.84 16.82 -11.65
N LEU A 90 7.56 16.54 -11.43
CA LEU A 90 6.58 16.55 -12.51
C LEU A 90 6.36 18.00 -12.98
N PRO A 91 6.21 18.26 -14.29
CA PRO A 91 5.83 19.57 -14.80
C PRO A 91 4.50 20.05 -14.22
N CYS A 92 4.37 21.36 -14.01
CA CYS A 92 3.17 21.95 -13.42
C CYS A 92 1.90 21.76 -14.29
N ASN A 93 2.06 21.57 -15.60
CA ASN A 93 0.97 21.31 -16.54
C ASN A 93 0.58 19.83 -16.62
N THR A 94 1.25 18.95 -15.87
CA THR A 94 1.00 17.51 -15.88
C THR A 94 0.53 17.05 -14.51
N SER A 95 -0.57 16.30 -14.46
CA SER A 95 -1.05 15.66 -13.23
C SER A 95 -0.58 14.20 -13.18
N LYS A 96 -0.48 13.62 -11.96
CA LYS A 96 -0.17 12.19 -11.80
C LYS A 96 -1.13 11.28 -12.56
N ARG A 97 -2.41 11.67 -12.63
CA ARG A 97 -3.44 10.97 -13.40
C ARG A 97 -3.12 10.97 -14.90
N GLN A 98 -2.65 12.10 -15.44
CA GLN A 98 -2.26 12.18 -16.84
C GLN A 98 -1.10 11.22 -17.15
N VAL A 99 -0.08 11.19 -16.28
CA VAL A 99 1.04 10.24 -16.39
C VAL A 99 0.55 8.79 -16.39
N TYR A 100 -0.45 8.47 -15.57
CA TYR A 100 -1.04 7.13 -15.54
C TYR A 100 -1.81 6.80 -16.84
N LEU A 101 -2.53 7.75 -17.43
CA LEU A 101 -3.23 7.54 -18.70
C LEU A 101 -2.23 7.26 -19.83
N GLU A 102 -1.13 8.01 -19.88
CA GLU A 102 -0.04 7.76 -20.85
C GLU A 102 0.63 6.40 -20.62
N TYR A 103 0.79 5.98 -19.36
CA TYR A 103 1.24 4.62 -19.02
C TYR A 103 0.26 3.55 -19.52
N ALA A 104 -1.02 3.73 -19.28
CA ALA A 104 -2.05 2.78 -19.69
C ALA A 104 -2.08 2.64 -21.22
N GLU A 105 -2.04 3.75 -21.95
CA GLU A 105 -1.93 3.78 -23.42
C GLU A 105 -0.66 3.06 -23.91
N SER A 106 0.49 3.28 -23.26
CA SER A 106 1.73 2.57 -23.58
C SER A 106 1.63 1.06 -23.35
N CYS A 107 0.85 0.62 -22.36
CA CYS A 107 0.61 -0.79 -22.08
C CYS A 107 -0.31 -1.43 -23.12
N GLU A 108 -1.34 -0.71 -23.58
CA GLU A 108 -2.21 -1.14 -24.67
C GLU A 108 -1.42 -1.36 -25.96
N GLY A 109 -0.52 -0.44 -26.33
CA GLY A 109 0.35 -0.60 -27.49
C GLY A 109 1.30 -1.80 -27.42
N LEU A 110 1.65 -2.23 -26.20
CA LEU A 110 2.47 -3.42 -25.94
C LEU A 110 1.63 -4.70 -25.74
N ASN A 111 0.30 -4.63 -25.88
CA ASN A 111 -0.63 -5.73 -25.61
C ASN A 111 -0.48 -6.33 -24.20
N VAL A 112 -0.23 -5.48 -23.19
CA VAL A 112 -0.13 -5.91 -21.80
C VAL A 112 -1.11 -5.15 -20.93
N LYS A 113 -1.67 -5.84 -19.94
CA LYS A 113 -2.58 -5.25 -18.98
C LYS A 113 -1.85 -4.22 -18.11
N ALA A 114 -2.38 -2.98 -18.07
CA ALA A 114 -1.88 -1.95 -17.20
C ALA A 114 -2.09 -2.30 -15.71
N CYS A 115 -1.11 -1.97 -14.88
CA CYS A 115 -1.24 -2.07 -13.41
C CYS A 115 -2.30 -1.08 -12.92
N ALA A 116 -3.18 -1.50 -12.01
CA ALA A 116 -4.26 -0.63 -11.53
C ALA A 116 -3.74 0.53 -10.66
N GLU A 117 -4.32 1.72 -10.85
CA GLU A 117 -4.17 2.85 -9.93
C GLU A 117 -4.93 2.58 -8.63
N THR A 118 -4.30 2.83 -7.48
CA THR A 118 -5.00 2.76 -6.19
C THR A 118 -4.79 4.05 -5.40
N CYS A 119 -5.89 4.71 -5.04
CA CYS A 119 -5.86 5.87 -4.17
C CYS A 119 -5.73 5.38 -2.71
N CYS A 120 -4.58 5.61 -2.09
CA CYS A 120 -4.44 5.52 -0.64
C CYS A 120 -4.54 6.94 -0.06
N GLY A 121 -5.76 7.37 0.27
CA GLY A 121 -6.03 8.72 0.80
C GLY A 121 -5.86 9.83 -0.25
N ASP A 122 -5.44 11.03 0.19
CA ASP A 122 -5.27 12.24 -0.65
C ASP A 122 -4.03 12.19 -1.58
N ALA A 123 -3.29 11.08 -1.58
CA ALA A 123 -2.15 10.87 -2.46
C ALA A 123 -2.47 9.81 -3.51
N THR A 124 -2.55 10.21 -4.77
CA THR A 124 -2.38 9.30 -5.90
C THR A 124 -0.95 8.77 -5.86
N CYS A 125 -0.83 7.50 -5.53
CA CYS A 125 0.40 6.74 -5.56
C CYS A 125 0.19 5.63 -6.59
N LEU A 126 1.13 5.48 -7.53
CA LEU A 126 1.30 4.22 -8.27
C LEU A 126 1.84 3.21 -7.26
N VAL A 127 0.98 2.73 -6.37
CA VAL A 127 1.35 1.74 -5.37
C VAL A 127 1.47 0.43 -6.11
N LEU A 128 2.71 -0.03 -6.27
CA LEU A 128 3.01 -1.42 -6.57
C LEU A 128 2.49 -2.24 -5.38
N LYS A 129 1.24 -2.73 -5.47
CA LYS A 129 0.68 -3.62 -4.48
C LYS A 129 1.48 -4.93 -4.51
N LYS A 130 2.25 -5.17 -3.45
CA LYS A 130 2.75 -6.50 -3.09
C LYS A 130 1.61 -7.35 -2.57
#